data_AF-A0AAV9DP31-F1
#
_entry.id   AF-A0AAV9DP31-F1
#
_cell.length_a   1.000
_cell.length_b   1.000
_cell.length_c   1.000
_cell.angle_alpha   90.00
_cell.angle_beta   90.00
_cell.angle_gamma   90.00
#
_symmetry.space_group_name_H-M   'P 1'
#
loop_
_entity.id
_entity.type
_entity.pdbx_description
1 polymer ?
#
loop_
_entity_poly.entity_id
_entity_poly.type
_entity_poly.pdbx_seq_one_letter_code
_entity_poly.pdbx_strand_id
1 'polypeptide(L)'
;MTFFHRAASQRRRVNHIVKIRIEERVWEEQEVIKSNLTKHFKHSFRKRRGWKPGWEDRELPRLNTDQLELLEAPFGEVEVHRAIAKTEGDKAPGPMASD
;
A
#
# COMPACT_ATOMS: atom_id res chain seq x y z
N MET A 1 -14.42 24.98 -11.95
CA MET A 1 -13.33 24.00 -11.78
C MET A 1 -12.13 24.54 -10.94
N THR A 2 -12.32 25.35 -9.90
CA THR A 2 -11.18 25.94 -9.15
C THR A 2 -10.73 25.15 -7.91
N PHE A 3 -11.59 24.25 -7.40
CA PHE A 3 -11.30 23.43 -6.21
C PHE A 3 -10.12 22.47 -6.43
N PHE A 4 -10.13 21.72 -7.54
CA PHE A 4 -9.08 20.75 -7.85
C PHE A 4 -7.72 21.42 -8.10
N HIS A 5 -7.69 22.58 -8.78
CA HIS A 5 -6.46 23.33 -8.97
C HIS A 5 -5.89 23.85 -7.64
N ARG A 6 -6.73 24.36 -6.74
CA ARG A 6 -6.31 24.80 -5.42
C ARG A 6 -5.77 23.64 -4.57
N ALA A 7 -6.46 22.50 -4.58
CA ALA A 7 -6.03 21.29 -3.88
C ALA A 7 -4.70 20.75 -4.44
N ALA A 8 -4.53 20.72 -5.76
CA ALA A 8 -3.29 20.28 -6.41
C ALA A 8 -2.12 21.23 -6.11
N SER A 9 -2.33 22.54 -6.19
CA SER A 9 -1.30 23.54 -5.87
C SER A 9 -0.91 23.52 -4.39
N GLN A 10 -1.88 23.33 -3.49
CA GLN A 10 -1.62 23.14 -2.06
C GLN A 10 -0.75 21.90 -1.83
N ARG A 11 -1.13 20.76 -2.42
CA ARG A 11 -0.36 19.52 -2.33
C ARG A 11 1.06 19.70 -2.87
N ARG A 12 1.23 20.32 -4.03
CA ARG A 12 2.55 20.62 -4.59
C ARG A 12 3.38 21.47 -3.63
N ARG A 13 2.82 22.54 -3.07
CA ARG A 13 3.54 23.44 -2.16
C ARG A 13 3.97 22.73 -0.87
N VAL A 14 3.07 21.94 -0.28
CA VAL A 14 3.35 21.19 0.96
C VAL A 14 4.36 20.08 0.73
N ASN A 15 4.32 19.43 -0.44
CA ASN A 15 5.23 18.32 -0.76
C ASN A 15 6.53 18.78 -1.44
N HIS A 16 6.74 20.08 -1.64
CA HIS A 16 7.94 20.61 -2.26
C HIS A 16 9.07 20.76 -1.23
N ILE A 17 10.13 19.96 -1.40
CA ILE A 17 11.30 20.00 -0.54
C ILE A 17 12.26 21.07 -1.06
N VAL A 18 12.33 22.20 -0.38
CA VAL A 18 13.18 23.34 -0.77
C VAL A 18 14.64 23.12 -0.40
N LYS A 19 14.89 22.56 0.79
CA LYS A 19 16.24 22.31 1.29
C LYS A 19 16.28 21.10 2.19
N ILE A 20 17.41 20.40 2.21
CA ILE A 20 17.68 19.30 3.12
C ILE A 20 19.01 19.52 3.82
N ARG A 21 19.09 19.14 5.10
CA ARG A 21 20.36 19.09 5.82
C ARG A 21 20.83 17.63 5.85
N ILE A 22 22.06 17.39 5.41
CA ILE A 22 22.73 16.10 5.51
C ILE A 22 24.02 16.37 6.27
N GLU A 23 24.19 15.70 7.42
CA GLU A 23 25.26 16.00 8.38
C GLU A 23 25.21 17.50 8.77
N GLU A 24 26.27 18.26 8.49
CA GLU A 24 26.36 19.69 8.80
C GLU A 24 26.15 20.60 7.57
N ARG A 25 25.93 20.03 6.38
CA ARG A 25 25.75 20.80 5.14
C ARG A 25 24.27 20.89 4.74
N VAL A 26 23.86 22.08 4.32
CA VAL A 26 22.54 22.34 3.73
C VAL A 26 22.65 22.28 2.22
N TRP A 27 21.72 21.56 1.59
CA TRP A 27 21.60 21.43 0.15
C TRP A 27 20.27 22.02 -0.31
N GLU A 28 20.32 22.92 -1.29
CA GLU A 28 19.15 23.60 -1.86
C GLU A 28 18.93 23.24 -3.35
N GLU A 29 19.96 22.69 -3.99
CA GLU A 29 19.88 22.25 -5.38
C GLU A 29 18.97 21.03 -5.53
N GLN A 30 17.90 21.17 -6.31
CA GLN A 30 16.86 20.14 -6.47
C GLN A 30 17.39 18.80 -6.98
N GLU A 31 18.37 18.82 -7.88
CA GLU A 31 18.93 17.58 -8.43
C GLU A 31 19.76 16.84 -7.38
N VAL A 32 20.51 17.58 -6.55
CA VAL A 32 21.27 17.02 -5.44
C VAL A 32 20.36 16.52 -4.33
N ILE A 33 19.27 17.23 -4.03
CA ILE A 33 18.22 16.78 -3.10
C ILE A 33 17.65 15.43 -3.55
N LYS A 34 17.20 15.34 -4.81
CA LYS A 34 16.61 14.10 -5.37
C LYS A 34 17.61 12.94 -5.36
N SER A 35 18.84 13.19 -5.78
CA SER A 35 19.91 12.17 -5.82
C SER A 35 20.20 11.62 -4.43
N ASN A 36 20.39 12.49 -3.44
CA ASN A 36 20.65 12.09 -2.06
C ASN A 36 19.46 11.34 -1.45
N LEU A 37 18.24 11.84 -1.64
CA LEU A 37 17.03 11.20 -1.13
C LEU A 37 16.87 9.79 -1.71
N THR A 38 17.06 9.67 -3.03
CA THR A 38 17.00 8.38 -3.74
C THR A 38 18.05 7.41 -3.20
N LYS A 39 19.30 7.84 -3.03
CA LYS A 39 20.37 7.01 -2.47
C LYS A 39 20.06 6.55 -1.05
N HIS A 40 19.62 7.48 -0.19
CA HIS A 40 19.28 7.19 1.20
C HIS A 40 18.15 6.16 1.33
N PHE A 41 17.06 6.35 0.58
CA PHE A 41 15.93 5.42 0.62
C PHE A 41 16.28 4.07 -0.02
N LYS A 42 17.00 4.04 -1.16
CA LYS A 42 17.48 2.78 -1.75
C LYS A 42 18.32 1.98 -0.74
N HIS A 43 19.21 2.63 0.00
CA HIS A 43 19.98 1.99 1.07
C HIS A 43 19.10 1.51 2.23
N SER A 44 18.19 2.35 2.68
CA SER A 44 17.29 2.03 3.81
C SER A 44 16.33 0.87 3.49
N PHE A 45 15.80 0.81 2.27
CA PHE A 45 14.96 -0.29 1.82
C PHE A 45 15.77 -1.57 1.57
N ARG A 46 17.04 -1.47 1.14
CA ARG A 46 17.95 -2.63 1.11
C ARG A 46 18.24 -3.19 2.49
N LYS A 47 18.29 -2.34 3.53
CA LYS A 47 18.48 -2.75 4.93
C LYS A 47 17.24 -3.39 5.56
N ARG A 48 16.04 -3.19 4.99
CA ARG A 48 14.78 -3.78 5.45
C ARG A 48 14.45 -5.15 4.83
N ARG A 49 15.47 -5.99 4.55
CA ARG A 49 15.25 -7.43 4.23
C ARG A 49 14.79 -8.27 5.44
N GLY A 50 14.23 -7.64 6.47
CA GLY A 50 13.98 -8.26 7.77
C GLY A 50 12.54 -8.23 8.25
N TRP A 51 11.60 -7.54 7.56
CA TRP A 51 10.19 -7.87 7.82
C TRP A 51 9.85 -9.14 7.05
N LYS A 52 10.31 -10.25 7.61
CA LYS A 52 9.65 -11.52 7.44
C LYS A 52 8.60 -11.57 8.55
N PRO A 53 7.37 -12.03 8.28
CA PRO A 53 6.47 -12.42 9.35
C PRO A 53 7.25 -13.30 10.35
N GLY A 54 6.90 -13.29 11.64
CA GLY A 54 7.60 -14.09 12.67
C GLY A 54 7.37 -15.61 12.56
N TRP A 55 7.25 -16.12 11.33
CA TRP A 55 6.95 -17.48 10.93
C TRP A 55 8.17 -18.29 10.48
N GLU A 56 9.35 -17.67 10.36
CA GLU A 56 10.53 -18.35 9.79
C GLU A 56 11.02 -19.51 10.66
N ASP A 57 10.76 -19.41 11.96
CA ASP A 57 11.14 -20.41 12.96
C ASP A 57 9.92 -21.12 13.58
N ARG A 58 8.71 -20.91 13.04
CA ARG A 58 7.49 -21.56 13.55
C ARG A 58 6.98 -22.59 12.56
N GLU A 59 6.70 -23.78 13.06
CA GLU A 59 5.88 -24.73 12.33
C GLU A 59 4.46 -24.16 12.20
N LEU A 60 4.09 -23.81 10.97
CA LEU A 60 2.73 -23.35 10.67
C LEU A 60 1.76 -24.54 10.84
N PRO A 61 0.56 -24.32 11.40
CA PRO A 61 -0.48 -25.35 11.41
C PRO A 61 -0.72 -25.85 9.99
N ARG A 62 -0.62 -27.17 9.80
CA ARG A 62 -0.96 -27.81 8.53
C ARG A 62 -2.45 -28.07 8.50
N LEU A 63 -3.06 -27.81 7.35
CA LEU A 63 -4.43 -28.22 7.11
C LEU A 63 -4.51 -29.75 7.09
N ASN A 64 -5.61 -30.29 7.60
CA ASN A 64 -5.92 -31.71 7.40
C ASN A 64 -6.42 -31.95 5.96
N THR A 65 -6.57 -33.22 5.58
CA THR A 65 -6.97 -33.61 4.23
C THR A 65 -8.30 -32.96 3.82
N ASP A 66 -9.32 -33.03 4.68
CA ASP A 66 -10.65 -32.48 4.39
C ASP A 66 -10.62 -30.96 4.16
N GLN A 67 -9.80 -30.23 4.93
CA GLN A 67 -9.60 -28.80 4.75
C GLN A 67 -8.90 -28.47 3.43
N LEU A 68 -7.97 -29.32 3.00
CA LEU A 68 -7.28 -29.16 1.72
C LEU A 68 -8.26 -29.39 0.56
N GLU A 69 -9.03 -30.47 0.64
CA GLU A 69 -10.05 -30.81 -0.36
C GLU A 69 -11.11 -29.71 -0.46
N LEU A 70 -11.55 -29.15 0.67
CA LEU A 70 -12.47 -28.01 0.69
C LEU A 70 -11.90 -26.76 0.01
N LEU A 71 -10.60 -26.52 0.16
CA LEU A 71 -9.93 -25.36 -0.44
C LEU A 71 -9.81 -25.46 -1.96
N GLU A 72 -9.68 -26.70 -2.47
CA GLU A 72 -9.57 -27.00 -3.90
C GLU A 72 -10.93 -27.22 -4.56
N ALA A 73 -11.99 -27.42 -3.78
CA ALA A 73 -13.34 -27.61 -4.27
C ALA A 73 -13.89 -26.35 -4.97
N PRO A 74 -14.70 -26.51 -6.03
CA PRO A 74 -15.38 -25.38 -6.66
C PRO A 74 -16.42 -24.78 -5.70
N PHE A 75 -16.57 -23.47 -5.75
CA PHE A 75 -17.56 -22.75 -4.95
C PHE A 75 -18.98 -23.18 -5.29
N GLY A 76 -19.81 -23.37 -4.27
CA GLY A 76 -21.24 -23.62 -4.42
C GLY A 76 -22.04 -22.33 -4.62
N GLU A 77 -23.17 -22.41 -5.32
CA GLU A 77 -24.08 -21.27 -5.54
C GLU A 77 -24.50 -20.60 -4.21
N VAL A 78 -24.89 -21.40 -3.22
CA VAL A 78 -25.26 -20.92 -1.87
C VAL A 78 -24.10 -20.20 -1.17
N GLU A 79 -22.88 -20.68 -1.36
CA GLU A 79 -21.68 -20.08 -0.78
C GLU A 79 -21.40 -18.71 -1.41
N VAL A 80 -21.48 -18.63 -2.74
CA VAL A 80 -21.31 -17.39 -3.49
C VAL A 80 -22.36 -16.35 -3.07
N HIS A 81 -23.64 -16.75 -3.01
CA HIS A 81 -24.70 -15.84 -2.55
C HIS A 81 -24.48 -15.35 -1.12
N ARG A 82 -24.01 -16.24 -0.22
CA ARG A 82 -23.70 -15.87 1.16
C ARG A 82 -22.51 -14.91 1.24
N ALA A 83 -21.47 -15.10 0.43
CA ALA A 83 -20.34 -14.20 0.36
C ALA A 83 -20.77 -12.80 -0.12
N ILE A 84 -21.62 -12.74 -1.15
CA ILE A 84 -22.19 -11.48 -1.66
C ILE A 84 -23.02 -10.77 -0.58
N ALA A 85 -23.89 -11.50 0.14
CA ALA A 85 -24.70 -10.92 1.22
C ALA A 85 -23.83 -10.41 2.39
N LYS A 86 -22.72 -11.08 2.71
CA LYS A 86 -21.80 -10.62 3.77
C LYS A 86 -20.99 -9.36 3.41
N THR A 87 -20.94 -8.96 2.14
CA THR A 87 -20.16 -7.79 1.69
C THR A 87 -20.91 -6.45 1.82
N GLU A 88 -22.10 -6.44 2.44
CA GLU A 88 -23.02 -5.28 2.46
C GLU A 88 -22.44 -3.94 2.98
N GLY A 89 -21.31 -3.93 3.70
CA GLY A 89 -20.70 -2.71 4.24
C GLY A 89 -19.38 -2.24 3.62
N ASP A 90 -18.72 -3.06 2.79
CA ASP A 90 -17.33 -2.81 2.33
C ASP A 90 -17.24 -2.66 0.79
N LYS A 91 -18.40 -2.48 0.14
CA LYS A 91 -18.46 -2.15 -1.28
C LYS A 91 -18.02 -0.70 -1.45
N ALA A 92 -17.00 -0.48 -2.28
CA ALA A 92 -16.67 0.86 -2.74
C ALA A 92 -17.95 1.48 -3.35
N PRO A 93 -18.31 2.74 -3.04
CA PRO A 93 -19.46 3.39 -3.66
C PRO A 93 -19.25 3.35 -5.17
N GLY A 94 -20.16 2.68 -5.88
CA GLY A 94 -20.13 2.66 -7.33
C GLY A 94 -20.18 4.09 -7.87
N PRO A 95 -19.60 4.37 -9.06
CA PRO A 95 -19.77 5.67 -9.68
C PRO A 95 -21.28 5.91 -9.81
N MET A 96 -21.79 6.95 -9.14
CA MET A 96 -23.20 7.31 -9.23
C MET A 96 -23.55 7.43 -10.72
N ALA A 97 -24.48 6.61 -11.18
CA ALA A 97 -25.11 6.80 -12.46
C ALA A 97 -25.78 8.18 -12.41
N SER A 98 -25.30 9.09 -13.25
CA SER A 98 -26.00 10.30 -13.63
C SER A 98 -27.15 9.92 -14.57
N ASP A 99 -28.34 10.38 -14.17
CA ASP A 99 -29.61 10.56 -14.91
C ASP A 99 -30.23 9.37 -15.67
#